data_AF-A0A839LI11-F1
#
_entry.id   AF-A0A839LI11-F1
#
_cell.length_a   1.000
_cell.length_b   1.000
_cell.length_c   1.000
_cell.angle_alpha   90.00
_cell.angle_beta   90.00
_cell.angle_gamma   90.00
#
_symmetry.space_group_name_H-M   'P 1'
#
loop_
_entity.id
_entity.type
_entity.pdbx_description
1 polymer ?
#
loop_
_entity_poly.entity_id
_entity_poly.type
_entity_poly.pdbx_seq_one_letter_code
_entity_poly.pdbx_strand_id
1 'polypeptide(L)' 'MSCRLLILEAHGQRADRGRDAGEQVYERMLQFGAELQSRGQLLASNSLAVRSSRVQKRDGSLSIINGPFRRARRPARP' A
#
# COMPACT_ATOMS: atom_id res chain seq x y z
N MET A 1 5.09 -16.58 -14.93
CA MET A 1 4.83 -16.43 -13.48
C MET A 1 4.65 -14.95 -13.17
N SER A 2 3.65 -14.59 -12.36
CA SER A 2 3.42 -13.21 -11.92
C SER A 2 3.54 -13.12 -10.41
N CYS A 3 4.19 -12.07 -9.93
CA CYS A 3 4.30 -11.77 -8.51
C CYS A 3 3.67 -10.40 -8.21
N ARG A 4 3.20 -10.22 -6.97
CA ARG A 4 2.69 -8.93 -6.49
C ARG A 4 3.60 -8.43 -5.38
N LEU A 5 4.16 -7.24 -5.59
CA LEU A 5 4.92 -6.53 -4.56
C LEU A 5 3.95 -5.67 -3.75
N LEU A 6 4.11 -5.67 -2.43
CA LEU A 6 3.29 -4.88 -1.52
C LEU A 6 4.19 -3.95 -0.71
N ILE A 7 3.95 -2.64 -0.84
CA ILE A 7 4.68 -1.63 -0.08
C ILE A 7 3.96 -1.46 1.26
N LEU A 8 4.63 -1.84 2.34
CA LEU A 8 4.13 -1.73 3.71
C LEU A 8 4.89 -0.61 4.43
N GLU A 9 4.17 0.43 4.83
CA GLU A 9 4.69 1.52 5.64
C GLU A 9 3.88 1.65 6.93
N ALA A 10 4.53 2.13 8.00
CA ALA A 10 3.81 2.41 9.23
C ALA A 10 2.90 3.64 9.05
N HIS A 11 1.73 3.61 9.68
CA HIS A 11 0.88 4.81 9.75
C HIS A 11 1.63 5.97 10.39
N GLY A 12 1.53 7.15 9.80
CA GLY A 12 2.25 8.35 10.23
C GLY A 12 3.67 8.47 9.67
N GLN A 13 4.31 7.37 9.25
CA GLN A 13 5.71 7.39 8.79
C GLN A 13 5.96 8.36 7.62
N ARG A 14 4.98 8.52 6.73
CA ARG A 14 5.07 9.50 5.64
C ARG A 14 5.05 10.95 6.14
N ALA A 15 4.26 11.24 7.18
CA ALA A 15 4.23 12.56 7.79
C ALA A 15 5.53 12.83 8.57
N ASP A 16 6.00 11.84 9.33
CA ASP A 16 7.23 11.94 10.14
C ASP A 16 8.48 12.18 9.28
N ARG A 17 8.48 11.69 8.04
CA ARG A 17 9.61 11.84 7.10
C ARG A 17 9.82 13.28 6.64
N GLY A 18 8.78 14.13 6.72
CA GLY A 18 8.83 15.48 6.14
C GLY A 18 8.77 15.46 4.61
N ARG A 19 8.62 16.66 4.02
CA ARG A 19 8.36 16.82 2.59
C ARG A 19 9.55 16.45 1.72
N ASP A 20 10.71 17.06 1.97
CA ASP A 20 11.88 16.90 1.09
C ASP A 20 12.34 15.44 1.01
N ALA A 21 12.44 14.76 2.15
CA ALA A 21 12.78 13.35 2.17
C ALA A 21 11.63 12.47 1.64
N GLY A 22 10.38 12.90 1.75
CA GLY A 22 9.23 12.24 1.13
C GLY A 22 9.29 12.28 -0.41
N GLU A 23 9.62 13.43 -0.98
CA GLU A 23 9.77 13.64 -2.42
C GLU A 23 10.92 12.77 -2.97
N GLN A 24 12.06 12.72 -2.29
CA GLN A 24 13.18 11.85 -2.71
C GLN A 24 12.83 10.36 -2.71
N VAL A 25 12.10 9.87 -1.70
CA VAL A 25 11.66 8.46 -1.65
C VAL A 25 10.62 8.19 -2.74
N TYR A 26 9.75 9.16 -3.02
CA TYR A 26 8.76 9.05 -4.08
C TYR A 26 9.42 8.99 -5.47
N GLU A 27 10.42 9.81 -5.74
CA GLU A 27 11.20 9.76 -6.98
C GLU A 27 11.86 8.39 -7.19
N ARG A 28 12.49 7.83 -6.16
CA ARG A 28 13.07 6.48 -6.23
C ARG A 28 12.03 5.42 -6.58
N MET A 29 10.82 5.53 -6.02
CA MET A 29 9.72 4.62 -6.33
C MET A 29 9.30 4.74 -7.81
N LEU A 30 9.23 5.96 -8.35
CA LEU A 30 8.92 6.20 -9.76
C LEU A 30 10.00 5.63 -10.69
N GLN A 31 11.28 5.86 -10.37
CA GLN A 31 12.42 5.34 -11.13
C GLN A 31 12.39 3.81 -11.19
N PHE A 32 12.16 3.14 -10.05
CA PHE A 32 12.03 1.68 -10.01
C PHE A 32 10.86 1.17 -10.87
N GLY A 33 9.72 1.87 -10.85
CA GLY A 33 8.59 1.56 -11.72
C GLY A 33 8.94 1.67 -13.21
N ALA A 34 9.65 2.74 -13.60
CA ALA A 34 10.10 2.94 -14.97
C ALA A 34 11.08 1.85 -15.42
N GLU A 35 12.00 1.40 -14.56
CA GLU A 35 12.90 0.28 -14.85
C GLU A 35 12.16 -1.04 -15.06
N LEU A 36 11.13 -1.33 -14.25
CA LEU A 36 10.30 -2.52 -14.45
C LEU A 36 9.50 -2.44 -15.75
N GLN A 37 9.03 -1.23 -16.10
CA GLN A 37 8.28 -1.01 -17.32
C GLN A 37 9.16 -1.17 -18.57
N SER A 38 10.40 -0.64 -18.56
CA SER A 38 11.33 -0.78 -19.69
C SER A 38 11.74 -2.23 -19.94
N ARG A 39 11.73 -3.07 -18.90
CA ARG A 39 11.99 -4.52 -19.00
C ARG A 39 10.74 -5.34 -19.37
N GLY A 40 9.58 -4.71 -19.55
CA GLY A 40 8.31 -5.40 -19.83
C GLY A 40 7.79 -6.24 -18.66
N GLN A 41 8.25 -5.98 -17.43
CA GLN A 41 7.90 -6.75 -16.24
C GLN A 41 6.76 -6.11 -15.43
N LEU A 42 6.52 -4.81 -15.61
CA LEU A 42 5.48 -4.10 -14.88
C LEU A 42 4.10 -4.36 -15.49
N LEU A 43 3.27 -5.14 -14.78
CA LEU A 43 1.88 -5.39 -15.19
C LEU A 43 0.92 -4.29 -14.70
N ALA A 44 1.10 -3.81 -13.47
CA ALA A 44 0.28 -2.74 -12.88
C ALA A 44 0.99 -2.13 -11.66
N SER A 45 0.76 -0.83 -11.43
CA SER A 45 1.19 -0.12 -10.21
C SER A 45 0.04 0.75 -9.71
N ASN A 46 -0.30 0.63 -8.42
CA ASN A 46 -1.40 1.38 -7.81
C ASN A 46 -1.06 1.77 -6.37
N SER A 47 -1.44 2.98 -5.97
CA SER A 47 -1.42 3.41 -4.57
C SER A 47 -2.75 3.08 -3.89
N LEU A 48 -2.69 2.64 -2.63
CA LEU A 48 -3.88 2.33 -1.84
C LEU A 48 -4.31 3.55 -1.02
N ALA A 49 -5.61 3.81 -0.99
CA ALA A 49 -6.18 4.83 -0.12
C ALA A 49 -6.12 4.40 1.35
N VAL A 50 -5.99 5.38 2.24
CA VAL A 50 -6.04 5.15 3.71
C VAL A 50 -7.45 4.77 4.17
N ARG A 51 -8.48 5.33 3.51
CA ARG A 51 -9.88 5.00 3.79
C ARG A 51 -10.21 3.64 3.19
N SER A 52 -10.82 2.78 3.98
CA SER A 52 -11.21 1.43 3.57
C SER A 52 -12.52 1.05 4.21
N SER A 53 -13.34 0.27 3.50
CA SER A 53 -14.50 -0.42 4.04
C SER A 53 -14.37 -1.91 3.74
N ARG A 54 -14.89 -2.74 4.63
CA ARG A 54 -14.89 -4.19 4.53
C ARG A 54 -16.31 -4.69 4.28
N VAL A 55 -16.46 -5.51 3.25
CA VAL A 55 -17.69 -6.26 3.01
C VAL A 55 -17.54 -7.66 3.59
N GLN A 56 -18.53 -8.12 4.35
CA GLN A 56 -18.61 -9.50 4.85
C GLN A 56 -19.95 -10.12 4.46
N LYS A 57 -19.91 -11.36 3.96
CA LYS A 57 -21.09 -12.20 3.73
C LYS A 57 -21.06 -13.35 4.74
N ARG A 58 -22.07 -13.45 5.60
CA ARG A 58 -22.25 -14.57 6.55
C ARG A 58 -23.71 -15.02 6.51
N ASP A 59 -23.94 -16.32 6.40
CA ASP A 59 -25.28 -16.93 6.41
C ASP A 59 -26.27 -16.26 5.44
N GLY A 60 -25.77 -15.86 4.26
CA GLY A 60 -26.56 -15.16 3.24
C GLY A 60 -26.74 -13.65 3.47
N SER A 61 -26.45 -13.13 4.67
CA SER A 61 -26.52 -11.71 5.00
C SER A 61 -25.26 -10.95 4.59
N LEU A 62 -25.43 -9.79 3.97
CA LEU A 62 -24.36 -8.88 3.54
C LEU A 62 -24.23 -7.72 4.53
N SER A 63 -23.03 -7.49 5.05
CA SER A 63 -22.74 -6.35 5.93
C SER A 63 -21.52 -5.56 5.42
N ILE A 64 -21.58 -4.24 5.59
CA ILE A 64 -20.49 -3.31 5.26
C ILE A 64 -20.00 -2.68 6.56
N ILE A 65 -18.72 -2.83 6.85
CA ILE A 65 -18.08 -2.33 8.07
C ILE A 65 -16.98 -1.36 7.67
N ASN A 66 -16.97 -0.17 8.27
CA ASN A 66 -15.91 0.80 8.01
C ASN A 66 -14.59 0.35 8.66
N GLY A 67 -13.49 0.52 7.93
CA GLY A 67 -12.14 0.17 8.39
C GLY A 67 -11.52 -1.05 7.69
N PRO A 68 -10.24 -1.34 7.99
CA PRO A 68 -9.45 -2.36 7.29
C PRO A 68 -9.90 -3.79 7.62
N PHE A 69 -9.39 -4.78 6.85
CA PHE A 69 -9.73 -6.21 7.03
C PHE A 69 -9.23 -6.83 8.35
N ARG A 70 -8.20 -6.26 8.97
CA ARG A 70 -7.80 -6.60 10.33
C ARG A 70 -7.03 -5.42 10.88
N ARG A 71 -7.13 -5.17 12.18
CA ARG A 71 -6.22 -4.25 12.87
C ARG A 71 -4.83 -4.88 12.80
N ALA A 72 -3.94 -4.34 11.97
CA ALA A 72 -2.59 -4.88 11.85
C ALA A 72 -1.80 -4.59 13.12
N ARG A 73 -1.08 -5.59 13.63
CA ARG A 73 -0.04 -5.36 14.64
C ARG A 73 1.14 -4.70 13.91
N ARG A 74 1.42 -3.44 14.24
CA ARG A 74 2.55 -2.67 13.69
C ARG A 74 3.85 -3.42 14.02
N PRO A 75 4.80 -3.60 13.08
CA PRO A 75 6.14 -4.05 13.46
C PRO A 75 6.71 -3.01 14.42
N ALA A 76 7.07 -3.45 15.63
CA ALA A 76 7.71 -2.59 16.60
C ALA A 76 9.02 -2.07 16.01
N ARG A 77 9.32 -0.79 16.27
CA ARG A 77 10.64 -0.23 15.95
C ARG A 77 11.67 -1.04 16.76
N PRO A 78 12.79 -1.49 16.17
CA PRO A 78 13.89 -2.03 16.96
C PRO A 78 14.48 -0.94 17.87
#